data_AF-A0A9E4BL60-F1
#
_entry.id   AF-A0A9E4BL60-F1
#
_cell.length_a   1.000
_cell.length_b   1.000
_cell.length_c   1.000
_cell.angle_alpha   90.00
_cell.angle_beta   90.00
_cell.angle_gamma   90.00
#
_symmetry.space_group_name_H-M   'P 1'
#
loop_
_entity.id
_entity.type
_entity.pdbx_description
1 polymer ?
#
loop_
_entity_poly.entity_id
_entity_poly.type
_entity_poly.pdbx_seq_one_letter_code
_entity_poly.pdbx_strand_id
1 'polypeptide(L)'
;RSSRDHEGLAIQRFADGPLALLPMSEPHLLSLIWSTSKNKAKAILEMNEVAFLHEVNAASEGVCGKIVEADRRYSLPVFQQVVSSLHPCPGAVLIGDTARTIHPLAGFGVNLGIEDVRSLETRVLAGAGGLSGWARQRQLRSRMMTTLMWSFERLWGARGAYALTARNSGVKWYNEFSA
;
A
#
# COMPACT_ATOMS: atom_id res chain seq x y z
N ARG A 1 -6.29 -18.78 -5.25
CA ARG A 1 -7.71 -18.97 -5.61
C ARG A 1 -8.58 -18.97 -4.36
N SER A 2 -9.67 -18.21 -4.35
CA SER A 2 -10.70 -18.20 -3.31
C SER A 2 -11.88 -19.08 -3.66
N SER A 3 -12.60 -19.57 -2.65
CA SER A 3 -13.84 -20.35 -2.82
C SER A 3 -15.05 -19.50 -3.18
N ARG A 4 -15.00 -18.19 -2.91
CA ARG A 4 -16.05 -17.22 -3.28
C ARG A 4 -15.56 -16.29 -4.38
N ASP A 5 -16.50 -15.77 -5.14
CA ASP A 5 -16.25 -14.66 -6.07
C ASP A 5 -15.83 -13.44 -5.25
N HIS A 6 -14.81 -12.73 -5.72
CA HIS A 6 -14.35 -11.51 -5.09
C HIS A 6 -15.20 -10.28 -5.45
N GLU A 7 -16.09 -10.37 -6.44
CA GLU A 7 -17.02 -9.31 -6.86
C GLU A 7 -16.34 -7.98 -7.24
N GLY A 8 -15.06 -8.03 -7.61
CA GLY A 8 -14.26 -6.84 -7.89
C GLY A 8 -13.84 -6.05 -6.63
N LEU A 9 -14.00 -6.62 -5.44
CA LEU A 9 -13.65 -5.98 -4.18
C LEU A 9 -12.17 -6.16 -3.84
N ALA A 10 -11.46 -5.04 -3.71
CA ALA A 10 -10.13 -5.01 -3.10
C ALA A 10 -10.28 -4.92 -1.58
N ILE A 11 -9.71 -5.89 -0.85
CA ILE A 11 -9.84 -5.98 0.60
C ILE A 11 -8.47 -5.83 1.26
N GLN A 12 -8.42 -5.04 2.32
CA GLN A 12 -7.23 -4.89 3.15
C GLN A 12 -7.56 -5.17 4.61
N ARG A 13 -6.93 -6.19 5.18
CA ARG A 13 -7.02 -6.52 6.60
C ARG A 13 -5.75 -6.15 7.34
N PHE A 14 -5.93 -5.72 8.59
CA PHE A 14 -4.83 -5.43 9.50
C PHE A 14 -4.81 -6.51 10.59
N ALA A 15 -3.87 -7.45 10.47
CA ALA A 15 -3.60 -8.49 11.47
C ALA A 15 -2.18 -8.27 12.05
N ASP A 16 -1.27 -9.24 11.94
CA ASP A 16 0.17 -9.06 12.23
C ASP A 16 0.92 -8.29 11.13
N GLY A 17 0.28 -7.22 10.64
CA GLY A 17 0.64 -6.48 9.43
C GLY A 17 -0.52 -6.43 8.42
N PRO A 18 -0.43 -5.55 7.41
CA PRO A 18 -1.45 -5.45 6.38
C PRO A 18 -1.38 -6.65 5.42
N LEU A 19 -2.53 -7.29 5.23
CA LEU A 19 -2.79 -8.33 4.24
C LEU A 19 -3.82 -7.79 3.25
N ALA A 20 -3.38 -7.60 2.01
CA ALA A 20 -4.22 -7.15 0.90
C ALA A 20 -4.58 -8.33 -0.01
N LEU A 21 -5.84 -8.38 -0.41
CA LEU A 21 -6.42 -9.31 -1.37
C LEU A 21 -6.97 -8.48 -2.54
N LEU A 22 -6.27 -8.52 -3.68
CA LEU A 22 -6.59 -7.72 -4.85
C LEU A 22 -7.28 -8.59 -5.92
N PRO A 23 -8.48 -8.23 -6.39
CA PRO A 23 -9.19 -8.98 -7.41
C PRO A 23 -8.40 -8.98 -8.72
N MET A 24 -8.38 -10.14 -9.38
CA MET A 24 -7.84 -10.29 -10.73
C MET A 24 -8.98 -10.32 -11.75
N SER A 25 -8.66 -10.50 -13.03
CA SER A 25 -9.68 -10.57 -14.09
C SER A 25 -10.60 -11.79 -13.94
N GLU A 26 -10.12 -12.88 -13.35
CA GLU A 26 -10.93 -14.07 -13.07
C GLU A 26 -11.61 -13.96 -11.69
N PRO A 27 -12.93 -14.25 -11.58
CA PRO A 27 -13.73 -14.04 -10.36
C PRO A 27 -13.20 -14.64 -9.04
N HIS A 28 -12.42 -15.71 -9.12
CA HIS A 28 -11.91 -16.44 -7.96
C HIS A 28 -10.39 -16.28 -7.77
N LEU A 29 -9.74 -15.43 -8.57
CA LEU A 29 -8.31 -15.21 -8.50
C LEU A 29 -8.02 -13.89 -7.78
N LEU A 30 -7.16 -13.98 -6.77
CA LEU A 30 -6.75 -12.86 -5.94
C LEU A 30 -5.22 -12.80 -5.96
N SER A 31 -4.69 -11.59 -6.15
CA SER A 31 -3.30 -11.29 -5.84
C SER A 31 -3.19 -10.96 -4.35
N LEU A 32 -2.43 -11.78 -3.61
CA LEU A 32 -2.23 -11.63 -2.17
C LEU A 32 -0.92 -10.89 -1.92
N ILE A 33 -0.99 -9.78 -1.18
CA ILE A 33 0.18 -9.03 -0.73
C ILE A 33 0.14 -8.98 0.79
N TRP A 34 1.14 -9.56 1.44
CA TRP A 34 1.22 -9.59 2.90
C TRP A 34 2.51 -8.94 3.38
N SER A 35 2.39 -7.79 4.03
CA SER A 35 3.53 -7.14 4.69
C SER A 35 3.66 -7.66 6.11
N THR A 36 4.83 -8.22 6.44
CA THR A 36 5.10 -8.77 7.77
C THR A 36 6.60 -8.70 8.10
N SER A 37 6.99 -9.13 9.30
CA SER A 37 8.40 -9.15 9.72
C SER A 37 9.25 -10.09 8.86
N LYS A 38 10.54 -9.80 8.73
CA LYS A 38 11.48 -10.64 7.97
C LYS A 38 11.45 -12.11 8.42
N ASN A 39 11.36 -12.36 9.72
CA ASN A 39 11.31 -13.71 10.27
C ASN A 39 10.01 -14.44 9.90
N LYS A 40 8.86 -13.76 9.99
CA LYS A 40 7.56 -14.35 9.61
C LYS A 40 7.48 -14.58 8.10
N ALA A 41 7.98 -13.66 7.28
CA ALA A 41 8.05 -13.83 5.83
C ALA A 41 8.90 -15.06 5.45
N LYS A 42 10.07 -15.24 6.08
CA LYS A 42 10.91 -16.42 5.87
C LYS A 42 10.17 -17.71 6.25
N ALA A 43 9.54 -17.75 7.41
CA ALA A 43 8.75 -18.90 7.85
C ALA A 43 7.62 -19.24 6.87
N ILE A 44 6.89 -18.23 6.36
CA ILE A 44 5.82 -18.39 5.38
C ILE A 44 6.32 -19.01 4.06
N LEU A 45 7.52 -18.65 3.60
CA LEU A 45 8.11 -19.23 2.39
C LEU A 45 8.51 -20.69 2.56
N GLU A 46 8.92 -21.08 3.77
CA GLU A 46 9.35 -22.45 4.11
C GLU A 46 8.17 -23.39 4.39
N MET A 47 6.97 -22.86 4.66
CA MET A 47 5.76 -23.66 4.87
C MET A 47 5.39 -24.48 3.64
N ASN A 48 4.83 -25.67 3.86
CA ASN A 48 4.10 -26.38 2.81
C ASN A 48 2.78 -25.66 2.48
N GLU A 49 2.14 -26.05 1.37
CA GLU A 49 0.92 -25.39 0.91
C GLU A 49 -0.22 -25.47 1.93
N VAL A 50 -0.42 -26.62 2.57
CA VAL A 50 -1.51 -26.81 3.57
C VAL A 50 -1.35 -25.86 4.76
N ALA A 51 -0.14 -25.76 5.31
CA ALA A 51 0.16 -24.85 6.42
C ALA A 51 0.02 -23.39 6.00
N PHE A 52 0.47 -23.04 4.80
CA PHE A 52 0.32 -21.69 4.25
C PHE A 52 -1.16 -21.30 4.07
N LEU A 53 -1.97 -22.18 3.48
CA LEU A 53 -3.40 -21.96 3.30
C LEU A 53 -4.10 -21.79 4.66
N HIS A 54 -3.72 -22.56 5.67
CA HIS A 54 -4.26 -22.39 7.02
C HIS A 54 -3.92 -21.00 7.59
N GLU A 55 -2.66 -20.58 7.53
CA GLU A 55 -2.19 -19.28 8.02
C GLU A 55 -2.85 -18.11 7.28
N VAL A 56 -2.97 -18.19 5.95
CA VAL A 56 -3.65 -17.16 5.13
C VAL A 56 -5.13 -17.09 5.43
N ASN A 57 -5.82 -18.22 5.59
CA ASN A 57 -7.25 -18.23 5.93
C ASN A 57 -7.52 -17.67 7.32
N ALA A 58 -6.63 -17.94 8.29
CA ALA A 58 -6.69 -17.34 9.61
C ALA A 58 -6.46 -15.82 9.52
N ALA A 59 -5.43 -15.39 8.79
CA ALA A 59 -5.11 -13.96 8.61
C ALA A 59 -6.14 -13.20 7.77
N SER A 60 -6.86 -13.86 6.86
CA SER A 60 -7.94 -13.26 6.08
C SER A 60 -9.30 -13.29 6.79
N GLU A 61 -9.46 -14.09 7.85
CA GLU A 61 -10.76 -14.36 8.49
C GLU A 61 -11.86 -14.79 7.50
N GLY A 62 -11.46 -15.35 6.35
CA GLY A 62 -12.40 -15.80 5.33
C GLY A 62 -13.23 -14.69 4.68
N VAL A 63 -12.79 -13.42 4.71
CA VAL A 63 -13.53 -12.29 4.11
C VAL A 63 -13.89 -12.49 2.64
N CYS A 64 -12.99 -13.09 1.84
CA CYS A 64 -13.25 -13.49 0.45
C CYS A 64 -13.58 -15.00 0.31
N GLY A 65 -14.06 -15.63 1.38
CA GLY A 65 -14.19 -17.08 1.46
C GLY A 65 -12.86 -17.77 1.78
N LYS A 66 -12.84 -19.11 1.63
CA LYS A 66 -11.65 -19.91 1.92
C LYS A 66 -10.68 -19.81 0.75
N ILE A 67 -9.44 -19.46 1.01
CA ILE A 67 -8.35 -19.61 0.05
C ILE A 67 -8.03 -21.10 -0.05
N VAL A 68 -8.19 -21.67 -1.24
CA VAL A 68 -8.13 -23.12 -1.48
C VAL A 68 -6.85 -23.57 -2.18
N GLU A 69 -6.18 -22.64 -2.85
CA GLU A 69 -5.02 -22.92 -3.69
C GLU A 69 -4.17 -21.65 -3.75
N ALA A 70 -2.85 -21.81 -3.76
CA ALA A 70 -1.92 -20.71 -3.91
C ALA A 70 -0.78 -21.07 -4.86
N ASP A 71 -0.45 -20.13 -5.75
CA ASP A 71 0.71 -20.26 -6.62
C ASP A 71 2.01 -19.96 -5.84
N ARG A 72 3.13 -19.97 -6.55
CA ARG A 72 4.47 -19.71 -6.03
C ARG A 72 4.52 -18.41 -5.23
N ARG A 73 5.12 -18.51 -4.05
CA ARG A 73 5.28 -17.42 -3.09
C ARG A 73 6.61 -16.73 -3.30
N TYR A 74 6.60 -15.41 -3.22
CA TYR A 74 7.79 -14.56 -3.32
C TYR A 74 7.86 -13.62 -2.13
N SER A 75 9.07 -13.22 -1.75
CA SER A 75 9.29 -12.17 -0.75
C SER A 75 10.23 -11.13 -1.31
N LEU A 76 9.81 -9.87 -1.18
CA LEU A 76 10.58 -8.71 -1.58
C LEU A 76 10.77 -7.85 -0.34
N PRO A 77 12.01 -7.48 0.02
CA PRO A 77 12.22 -6.56 1.12
C PRO A 77 11.67 -5.19 0.75
N VAL A 78 10.88 -4.62 1.66
CA VAL A 78 10.31 -3.28 1.50
C VAL A 78 11.18 -2.31 2.29
N PHE A 79 11.65 -1.26 1.64
CA PHE A 79 12.40 -0.18 2.26
C PHE A 79 11.64 1.13 2.10
N GLN A 80 11.68 1.98 3.12
CA GLN A 80 11.23 3.35 2.97
C GLN A 80 12.43 4.21 2.60
N GLN A 81 12.36 4.89 1.47
CA GLN A 81 13.38 5.83 1.01
C GLN A 81 12.73 7.17 0.72
N VAL A 82 13.36 8.25 1.17
CA VAL A 82 12.93 9.62 0.85
C VAL A 82 14.18 10.44 0.56
N VAL A 83 14.30 10.94 -0.67
CA VAL A 83 15.42 11.83 -1.02
C VAL A 83 15.26 13.21 -0.40
N SER A 84 16.38 13.85 -0.06
CA SER A 84 16.39 15.20 0.52
C SER A 84 15.96 16.29 -0.48
N SER A 85 16.20 16.09 -1.78
CA SER A 85 15.77 16.97 -2.87
C SER A 85 15.34 16.15 -4.09
N LEU A 86 14.22 16.52 -4.73
CA LEU A 86 13.80 15.97 -6.03
C LEU A 86 14.49 16.64 -7.22
N HIS A 87 15.25 17.71 -6.99
CA HIS A 87 16.08 18.40 -7.98
C HIS A 87 17.47 18.60 -7.34
N PRO A 88 18.34 17.57 -7.36
CA PRO A 88 19.60 17.58 -6.63
C PRO A 88 20.66 18.49 -7.28
N CYS A 89 20.61 18.69 -8.60
CA CYS A 89 21.53 19.54 -9.33
C CYS A 89 20.84 20.14 -10.58
N PRO A 90 21.42 21.20 -11.18
CA PRO A 90 20.84 21.84 -12.36
C PRO A 90 20.58 20.85 -13.50
N GLY A 91 19.36 20.84 -14.02
CA GLY A 91 18.97 20.02 -15.16
C GLY A 91 18.65 18.56 -14.84
N ALA A 92 18.68 18.16 -13.56
CA ALA A 92 18.37 16.79 -13.15
C ALA A 92 17.23 16.74 -12.14
N VAL A 93 16.24 15.88 -12.40
CA VAL A 93 15.13 15.61 -11.48
C VAL A 93 15.04 14.13 -11.13
N LEU A 94 14.63 13.84 -9.91
CA LEU A 94 14.35 12.49 -9.42
C LEU A 94 12.83 12.32 -9.31
N ILE A 95 12.31 11.23 -9.87
CA ILE A 95 10.87 10.91 -9.89
C ILE A 95 10.59 9.46 -9.51
N GLY A 96 9.36 9.19 -9.07
CA GLY A 96 8.90 7.85 -8.75
C GLY A 96 9.76 7.16 -7.67
N ASP A 97 9.98 5.85 -7.83
CA ASP A 97 10.63 5.01 -6.82
C ASP A 97 12.11 5.37 -6.55
N THR A 98 12.78 6.01 -7.52
CA THR A 98 14.15 6.55 -7.32
C THR A 98 14.17 7.71 -6.33
N ALA A 99 13.05 8.43 -6.22
CA ALA A 99 12.92 9.61 -5.40
C ALA A 99 12.23 9.31 -4.06
N ARG A 100 11.33 8.31 -4.05
CA ARG A 100 10.60 7.91 -2.85
C ARG A 100 10.11 6.48 -2.92
N THR A 101 10.31 5.72 -1.85
CA THR A 101 9.62 4.45 -1.62
C THR A 101 8.77 4.63 -0.36
N ILE A 102 7.45 4.59 -0.52
CA ILE A 102 6.48 4.75 0.58
C ILE A 102 6.02 3.36 1.03
N HIS A 103 5.67 3.22 2.32
CA HIS A 103 5.11 2.00 2.86
C HIS A 103 3.92 1.49 1.98
N PRO A 104 3.90 0.21 1.58
CA PRO A 104 3.09 -0.30 0.47
C PRO A 104 1.59 -0.46 0.78
N LEU A 105 1.06 0.31 1.72
CA LEU A 105 -0.32 0.26 2.21
C LEU A 105 -1.41 0.41 1.12
N ALA A 106 -1.09 0.84 -0.11
CA ALA A 106 -2.04 0.81 -1.23
C ALA A 106 -1.39 0.85 -2.64
N GLY A 107 -0.17 0.32 -2.83
CA GLY A 107 0.46 0.32 -4.16
C GLY A 107 0.75 1.72 -4.73
N PHE A 108 0.99 2.72 -3.87
CA PHE A 108 1.15 4.12 -4.27
C PHE A 108 2.44 4.45 -5.05
N GLY A 109 3.45 3.59 -5.08
CA GLY A 109 4.77 3.88 -5.69
C GLY A 109 4.67 4.31 -7.17
N VAL A 110 4.09 3.45 -8.00
CA VAL A 110 3.88 3.72 -9.43
C VAL A 110 2.97 4.94 -9.67
N ASN A 111 1.91 5.07 -8.88
CA ASN A 111 0.95 6.17 -9.03
C ASN A 111 1.61 7.53 -8.76
N LEU A 112 2.49 7.60 -7.77
CA LEU A 112 3.25 8.82 -7.48
C LEU A 112 4.25 9.14 -8.59
N GLY A 113 4.88 8.14 -9.20
CA GLY A 113 5.76 8.32 -10.36
C GLY A 113 5.02 8.86 -11.58
N ILE A 114 3.85 8.29 -11.91
CA ILE A 114 3.01 8.77 -13.02
C ILE A 114 2.56 10.21 -12.77
N GLU A 115 2.18 10.53 -11.54
CA GLU A 115 1.79 11.90 -11.18
C GLU A 115 2.96 12.88 -11.26
N ASP A 116 4.16 12.46 -10.86
CA ASP A 116 5.38 13.25 -11.03
C ASP A 116 5.62 13.57 -12.52
N VAL A 117 5.49 12.58 -13.41
CA VAL A 117 5.63 12.78 -14.88
C VAL A 117 4.62 13.79 -15.41
N ARG A 118 3.32 13.62 -15.13
CA ARG A 118 2.27 14.55 -15.57
C ARG A 118 2.53 15.98 -15.10
N SER A 119 2.96 16.13 -13.85
CA SER A 119 3.24 17.44 -13.28
C SER A 119 4.48 18.11 -13.89
N LEU A 120 5.49 17.32 -14.28
CA LEU A 120 6.68 17.80 -14.99
C LEU A 120 6.33 18.23 -16.41
N GLU A 121 5.53 17.44 -17.12
CA GLU A 121 5.07 17.75 -18.48
C GLU A 121 4.43 19.13 -18.55
N THR A 122 3.47 19.42 -17.67
CA THR A 122 2.81 20.73 -17.61
C THR A 122 3.80 21.87 -17.34
N ARG A 123 4.78 21.66 -16.45
CA ARG A 123 5.78 22.69 -16.08
C ARG A 123 6.77 22.97 -17.21
N VAL A 124 7.27 21.92 -17.86
CA VAL A 124 8.24 22.01 -18.96
C VAL A 124 7.58 22.64 -20.19
N LEU A 125 6.38 22.19 -20.56
CA LEU A 125 5.66 22.70 -21.74
C LEU A 125 5.16 24.14 -21.56
N ALA A 126 4.79 24.55 -20.34
CA ALA A 126 4.32 25.90 -20.07
C ALA A 126 5.43 26.95 -19.99
N GLY A 127 6.72 26.56 -20.04
CA GLY A 127 7.85 27.46 -19.78
C GLY A 127 7.82 28.11 -18.38
N ALA A 128 6.99 27.57 -17.49
CA ALA A 128 6.56 28.23 -16.27
C ALA A 128 7.34 27.72 -15.05
N GLY A 129 8.44 28.41 -14.74
CA GLY A 129 9.08 28.39 -13.43
C GLY A 129 10.00 27.20 -13.14
N GLY A 130 11.10 27.47 -12.44
CA GLY A 130 12.21 26.54 -12.22
C GLY A 130 11.83 25.24 -11.49
N LEU A 131 12.54 24.16 -11.87
CA LEU A 131 12.41 22.80 -11.33
C LEU A 131 12.46 22.74 -9.78
N SER A 132 13.12 23.69 -9.14
CA SER A 132 13.18 23.82 -7.68
C SER A 132 11.80 24.07 -7.03
N GLY A 133 10.93 24.86 -7.67
CA GLY A 133 9.58 25.13 -7.17
C GLY A 133 8.68 23.90 -7.28
N TRP A 134 8.77 23.20 -8.41
CA TRP A 134 8.12 21.91 -8.63
C TRP A 134 8.58 20.87 -7.59
N ALA A 135 9.91 20.74 -7.39
CA ALA A 135 10.49 19.80 -6.45
C ALA A 135 9.96 20.03 -5.03
N ARG A 136 9.92 21.28 -4.57
CA ARG A 136 9.39 21.64 -3.23
C ARG A 136 7.92 21.26 -3.08
N GLN A 137 7.09 21.57 -4.08
CA GLN A 137 5.66 21.23 -4.07
C GLN A 137 5.44 19.71 -3.96
N ARG A 138 6.17 18.93 -4.77
CA ARG A 138 6.06 17.46 -4.78
C ARG A 138 6.58 16.83 -3.49
N GLN A 139 7.63 17.38 -2.89
CA GLN A 139 8.14 16.91 -1.60
C GLN A 139 7.14 17.14 -0.47
N LEU A 140 6.48 18.29 -0.43
CA LEU A 140 5.45 18.58 0.56
C LEU A 140 4.29 17.57 0.47
N ARG A 141 3.79 17.32 -0.75
CA ARG A 141 2.73 16.33 -1.00
C ARG A 141 3.16 14.93 -0.56
N SER A 142 4.39 14.54 -0.86
CA SER A 142 4.93 13.22 -0.48
C SER A 142 5.05 13.05 1.02
N ARG A 143 5.51 14.10 1.72
CA ARG A 143 5.58 14.11 3.19
C ARG A 143 4.20 14.01 3.81
N MET A 144 3.23 14.77 3.32
CA MET A 144 1.84 14.68 3.78
C MET A 144 1.28 13.27 3.64
N MET A 145 1.42 12.65 2.45
CA MET A 145 0.95 11.29 2.22
C MET A 145 1.64 10.27 3.15
N THR A 146 2.96 10.39 3.32
CA THR A 146 3.73 9.51 4.22
C THR A 146 3.25 9.63 5.67
N THR A 147 3.07 10.86 6.16
CA THR A 147 2.55 11.12 7.52
C THR A 147 1.13 10.57 7.70
N LEU A 148 0.29 10.71 6.68
CA LEU A 148 -1.09 10.21 6.70
C LEU A 148 -1.13 8.69 6.74
N MET A 149 -0.32 8.01 5.91
CA MET A 149 -0.20 6.55 5.91
C MET A 149 0.35 6.02 7.24
N TRP A 150 1.39 6.67 7.79
CA TRP A 150 1.95 6.27 9.09
C TRP A 150 0.94 6.45 10.23
N SER A 151 0.17 7.54 10.21
CA SER A 151 -0.93 7.76 11.16
C SER A 151 -2.02 6.70 11.04
N PHE A 152 -2.37 6.32 9.81
CA PHE A 152 -3.36 5.28 9.53
C PHE A 152 -2.90 3.92 10.06
N GLU A 153 -1.67 3.51 9.75
CA GLU A 153 -1.07 2.27 10.25
C GLU A 153 -1.05 2.23 11.79
N ARG A 154 -0.63 3.33 12.42
CA ARG A 154 -0.58 3.43 13.88
C ARG A 154 -1.96 3.36 14.52
N LEU A 155 -2.97 4.00 13.90
CA LEU A 155 -4.34 4.00 14.42
C LEU A 155 -4.97 2.60 14.29
N TRP A 156 -4.78 1.91 13.16
CA TRP A 156 -5.33 0.56 12.95
C TRP A 156 -4.55 -0.54 13.68
N GLY A 157 -3.26 -0.34 13.95
CA GLY A 157 -2.42 -1.26 14.72
C GLY A 157 -2.51 -1.08 16.25
N ALA A 158 -3.08 0.02 16.74
CA ALA A 158 -3.20 0.27 18.17
C ALA A 158 -4.29 -0.60 18.81
N ARG A 159 -3.95 -1.32 19.90
CA ARG A 159 -4.86 -2.22 20.64
C ARG A 159 -5.62 -1.53 21.80
N GLY A 160 -5.56 -0.20 21.91
CA GLY A 160 -6.17 0.55 23.01
C GLY A 160 -7.65 0.91 22.77
N ALA A 161 -8.45 0.96 23.83
CA ALA A 161 -9.88 1.27 23.75
C ALA A 161 -10.20 2.59 23.02
N TYR A 162 -9.40 3.64 23.24
CA TYR A 162 -9.56 4.92 22.55
C TYR A 162 -9.27 4.85 21.05
N ALA A 163 -8.29 4.04 20.63
CA ALA A 163 -7.97 3.84 19.22
C ALA A 163 -9.07 3.05 18.51
N LEU A 164 -9.63 2.04 19.17
CA LEU A 164 -10.79 1.28 18.69
C LEU A 164 -12.02 2.18 18.49
N THR A 165 -12.36 3.03 19.46
CA THR A 165 -13.49 3.96 19.35
C THR A 165 -13.26 4.97 18.22
N ALA A 166 -12.08 5.59 18.15
CA ALA A 166 -11.75 6.55 17.09
C ALA A 166 -11.83 5.91 15.69
N ARG A 167 -11.30 4.69 15.54
CA ARG A 167 -11.37 3.92 14.28
C ARG A 167 -12.82 3.63 13.88
N ASN A 168 -13.61 3.09 14.80
CA ASN A 168 -14.99 2.69 14.51
C ASN A 168 -15.88 3.91 14.23
N SER A 169 -15.69 5.02 14.96
CA SER A 169 -16.38 6.29 14.69
C SER A 169 -16.00 6.87 13.34
N GLY A 170 -14.72 6.82 12.95
CA GLY A 170 -14.27 7.30 11.64
C GLY A 170 -14.85 6.52 10.47
N VAL A 171 -14.87 5.18 10.55
CA VAL A 171 -15.50 4.32 9.52
C VAL A 171 -17.00 4.56 9.45
N LYS A 172 -17.67 4.71 10.61
CA LYS A 172 -19.11 5.00 10.66
C LYS A 172 -19.44 6.33 9.98
N TRP A 173 -18.67 7.38 10.29
CA TRP A 173 -18.84 8.69 9.66
C TRP A 173 -18.62 8.65 8.15
N TYR A 174 -17.58 7.95 7.68
CA TYR A 174 -17.34 7.79 6.24
C TYR A 174 -18.48 7.06 5.52
N ASN A 175 -19.02 6.00 6.14
CA ASN A 175 -20.14 5.24 5.58
C ASN A 175 -21.43 6.07 5.55
N GLU A 176 -21.68 6.90 6.57
CA GLU A 176 -22.82 7.83 6.61
C GLU A 176 -22.69 8.96 5.59
N PHE A 177 -21.46 9.37 5.24
CA PHE A 177 -21.20 10.42 4.25
C PHE A 177 -21.16 9.90 2.80
N SER A 178 -20.93 8.60 2.62
CA SER A 178 -20.80 7.95 1.30
C SER A 178 -22.08 7.22 0.85
N ALA A 179 -23.15 7.28 1.65
CA ALA A 179 -24.49 6.77 1.36
C ALA A 179 -25.42 7.92 0.94
#